data_AF-A0A5C6YDG9-F1
#
_entry.id   AF-A0A5C6YDG9-F1
#
_cell.length_a   1.000
_cell.length_b   1.000
_cell.length_c   1.000
_cell.angle_alpha   90.00
_cell.angle_beta   90.00
_cell.angle_gamma   90.00
#
_symmetry.space_group_name_H-M   'P 1'
#
loop_
_entity.id
_entity.type
_entity.pdbx_description
1 polymer ?
#
loop_
_entity_poly.entity_id
_entity_poly.type
_entity_poly.pdbx_seq_one_letter_code
_entity_poly.pdbx_strand_id
1 'polypeptide(L)'
;MTTKIEISKNEFVSKFKEQVDEGSTGIFSNPFKVFSSSKNEYKGSVRLDGFTIKRRKKLFDMNINLAMASRNYKQNNENIIIETEINGFNGMIIPVLFRINHAH
;
A
#
# COMPACT_ATOMS: atom_id res chain seq x y z
N MET A 1 -8.32 9.46 -9.36
CA MET A 1 -9.72 9.25 -8.93
C MET A 1 -10.07 10.24 -7.83
N THR A 2 -11.31 10.71 -7.73
CA THR A 2 -11.74 11.63 -6.66
C THR A 2 -12.99 11.06 -5.99
N THR A 3 -13.02 11.08 -4.66
CA THR A 3 -14.10 10.55 -3.83
C THR A 3 -14.48 11.61 -2.79
N LYS A 4 -15.77 11.83 -2.57
CA LYS A 4 -16.29 12.76 -1.57
C LYS A 4 -17.02 11.95 -0.49
N ILE A 5 -16.70 12.21 0.78
CA ILE A 5 -17.32 11.54 1.93
C ILE A 5 -17.70 12.60 2.95
N GLU A 6 -18.88 12.49 3.54
CA GLU A 6 -19.37 13.37 4.60
C GLU A 6 -18.84 12.90 5.95
N ILE A 7 -17.59 13.29 6.25
CA ILE A 7 -16.89 12.98 7.49
C ILE A 7 -15.80 14.02 7.70
N SER A 8 -15.50 14.34 8.96
CA SER A 8 -14.37 15.21 9.26
C SER A 8 -13.05 14.53 8.87
N LYS A 9 -12.10 15.33 8.39
CA LYS A 9 -10.75 14.85 8.07
C LYS A 9 -10.07 14.11 9.23
N ASN A 10 -10.19 14.61 10.45
CA ASN A 10 -9.58 13.98 11.62
C ASN A 10 -10.19 12.61 11.90
N GLU A 11 -11.51 12.51 11.83
CA GLU A 11 -12.21 11.25 12.05
C GLU A 11 -11.92 10.24 10.93
N PHE A 12 -11.90 10.69 9.68
CA PHE A 12 -11.48 9.86 8.55
C PHE A 12 -10.07 9.30 8.75
N VAL A 13 -9.10 10.17 9.06
CA VAL A 13 -7.71 9.77 9.27
C VAL A 13 -7.58 8.80 10.45
N SER A 14 -8.33 9.01 11.54
CA SER A 14 -8.35 8.10 12.69
C SER A 14 -8.87 6.72 12.29
N LYS A 15 -10.05 6.64 11.66
CA LYS A 15 -10.64 5.37 11.21
C LYS A 15 -9.78 4.68 10.17
N PHE A 16 -9.15 5.43 9.26
CA PHE A 16 -8.33 4.85 8.21
C PHE A 16 -7.02 4.27 8.75
N LYS A 17 -6.41 4.89 9.77
CA LYS A 17 -5.25 4.33 10.48
C LYS A 17 -5.54 2.96 11.10
N GLU A 18 -6.75 2.73 11.60
CA GLU A 18 -7.12 1.43 12.18
C GLU A 18 -7.15 0.29 11.13
N GLN A 19 -7.38 0.64 9.87
CA GLN A 19 -7.47 -0.32 8.74
C GLN A 19 -6.12 -0.53 8.03
N VAL A 20 -5.08 0.20 8.41
CA VAL A 20 -3.78 0.19 7.73
C VAL A 20 -2.68 -0.05 8.75
N ASP A 21 -1.94 -1.13 8.57
CA ASP A 21 -0.77 -1.34 9.43
C ASP A 21 0.34 -0.35 9.06
N GLU A 22 0.90 0.30 10.07
CA GLU A 22 2.02 1.21 9.87
C GLU A 22 3.28 0.43 9.46
N GLY A 23 3.97 0.91 8.42
CA GLY A 23 5.34 0.46 8.14
C GLY A 23 5.82 0.70 6.72
N SER A 24 7.10 0.38 6.51
CA SER A 24 7.80 0.62 5.25
C SER A 24 7.11 -0.04 4.06
N THR A 25 6.90 0.75 3.00
CA THR A 25 6.44 0.29 1.68
C THR A 25 7.57 -0.30 0.83
N GLY A 26 8.81 -0.33 1.34
CA GLY A 26 9.96 -0.93 0.67
C GLY A 26 9.81 -2.43 0.40
N ILE A 27 10.42 -2.90 -0.69
CA ILE A 27 10.35 -4.29 -1.19
C ILE A 27 11.43 -5.18 -0.55
N PHE A 28 12.43 -4.60 0.13
CA PHE A 28 13.67 -5.30 0.53
C PHE A 28 13.89 -5.53 2.04
N SER A 29 12.94 -5.21 2.92
CA SER A 29 13.11 -5.49 4.34
C SER A 29 12.63 -6.89 4.70
N ASN A 30 13.51 -7.87 4.58
CA ASN A 30 13.46 -9.19 5.22
C ASN A 30 12.24 -10.08 4.86
N PRO A 31 12.36 -11.05 3.92
CA PRO A 31 11.24 -11.86 3.44
C PRO A 31 10.50 -12.64 4.55
N PHE A 32 11.16 -12.85 5.70
CA PHE A 32 10.60 -13.54 6.86
C PHE A 32 9.88 -12.64 7.90
N LYS A 33 10.00 -11.30 7.83
CA LYS A 33 9.24 -10.38 8.72
C LYS A 33 7.83 -10.06 8.20
N VAL A 34 7.53 -10.39 6.94
CA VAL A 34 6.26 -10.09 6.28
C VAL A 34 5.12 -10.99 6.80
N PHE A 35 5.43 -12.06 7.53
CA PHE A 35 4.46 -12.96 8.18
C PHE A 35 3.91 -12.44 9.51
N SER A 36 4.07 -11.15 9.80
CA SER A 36 3.39 -10.50 10.93
C SER A 36 1.87 -10.67 10.75
N SER A 37 1.27 -11.33 11.75
CA SER A 37 -0.10 -11.83 11.90
C SER A 37 -1.23 -10.78 11.85
N SER A 38 -0.99 -9.62 11.25
CA SER A 38 -2.02 -8.59 11.17
C SER A 38 -3.18 -9.03 10.30
N LYS A 39 -4.39 -8.70 10.76
CA LYS A 39 -5.66 -8.94 10.05
C LYS A 39 -5.89 -7.93 8.93
N ASN A 40 -5.18 -6.80 8.96
CA ASN A 40 -5.39 -5.71 8.01
C ASN A 40 -4.83 -6.06 6.63
N GLU A 41 -5.59 -5.77 5.58
CA GLU A 41 -5.21 -6.07 4.20
C GLU A 41 -4.16 -5.08 3.64
N TYR A 42 -4.05 -3.90 4.23
CA TYR A 42 -3.22 -2.80 3.74
C TYR A 42 -2.09 -2.48 4.71
N LYS A 43 -0.96 -2.04 4.13
CA LYS A 43 0.19 -1.53 4.88
C LYS A 43 0.66 -0.21 4.27
N GLY A 44 1.06 0.73 5.11
CA GLY A 44 1.54 2.03 4.63
C GLY A 44 1.61 3.10 5.72
N SER A 45 1.40 4.35 5.32
CA SER A 45 1.33 5.51 6.21
C SER A 45 0.06 6.30 5.92
N VAL A 46 -0.67 6.64 6.98
CA VAL A 46 -1.86 7.49 6.94
C VAL A 46 -1.61 8.66 7.89
N ARG A 47 -1.57 9.88 7.38
CA ARG A 47 -1.25 11.10 8.14
C ARG A 47 -2.37 12.13 7.95
N LEU A 48 -2.22 13.34 8.48
CA LEU A 48 -3.19 14.41 8.25
C LEU A 48 -2.96 15.09 6.89
N ASP A 49 -1.74 15.08 6.36
CA ASP A 49 -1.40 15.69 5.08
C ASP A 49 -1.72 14.77 3.89
N GLY A 50 -1.59 13.44 4.09
CA GLY A 50 -1.92 12.47 3.06
C GLY A 50 -1.76 11.03 3.53
N PHE A 51 -1.85 10.10 2.58
CA PHE A 51 -1.57 8.68 2.79
C PHE A 51 -0.76 8.09 1.65
N THR A 52 -0.12 6.98 1.95
CA THR A 52 0.50 6.08 0.97
C THR A 52 0.31 4.66 1.47
N ILE A 53 -0.40 3.84 0.72
CA ILE A 53 -0.72 2.45 1.08
C ILE A 53 -0.44 1.50 -0.08
N LYS A 54 -0.14 0.25 0.26
CA LYS A 54 -0.09 -0.88 -0.67
C LYS A 54 -0.81 -2.09 -0.09
N ARG A 55 -1.34 -2.95 -0.96
CA ARG A 55 -1.90 -4.24 -0.54
C ARG A 55 -0.78 -5.13 0.01
N ARG A 56 -1.04 -5.84 1.12
CA ARG A 56 -0.11 -6.85 1.64
C ARG A 56 -0.08 -8.05 0.68
N LYS A 57 1.13 -8.55 0.40
CA LYS A 57 1.32 -9.82 -0.31
C LYS A 57 1.03 -10.97 0.66
N LYS A 58 0.15 -11.88 0.27
CA LYS A 58 0.00 -13.17 0.96
C LYS A 58 1.02 -14.16 0.37
N LEU A 59 1.47 -15.12 1.19
CA LEU A 59 2.22 -16.27 0.68
C LEU A 59 1.42 -16.92 -0.44
N PHE A 60 2.08 -17.30 -1.54
CA PHE A 60 1.50 -17.92 -2.73
C PHE A 60 0.67 -17.01 -3.64
N ASP A 61 0.59 -15.71 -3.38
CA ASP A 61 0.02 -14.76 -4.35
C ASP A 61 1.07 -14.46 -5.46
N MET A 62 0.98 -15.20 -6.57
CA MET A 62 1.85 -15.02 -7.75
C MET A 62 1.53 -13.72 -8.51
N ASN A 63 0.44 -13.03 -8.18
CA ASN A 63 0.09 -11.76 -8.79
C ASN A 63 0.85 -10.63 -8.10
N ILE A 64 2.03 -10.30 -8.61
CA ILE A 64 2.91 -9.22 -8.12
C ILE A 64 2.35 -7.83 -8.51
N ASN A 65 1.05 -7.61 -8.32
CA ASN A 65 0.47 -6.29 -8.50
C ASN A 65 0.86 -5.42 -7.30
N LEU A 66 2.01 -4.76 -7.42
CA LEU A 66 2.57 -3.80 -6.47
C LEU A 66 1.88 -2.43 -6.61
N ALA A 67 0.56 -2.44 -6.79
CA ALA A 67 -0.21 -1.21 -6.90
C ALA A 67 -0.08 -0.41 -5.60
N MET A 68 0.43 0.81 -5.72
CA MET A 68 0.55 1.76 -4.61
C MET A 68 -0.49 2.86 -4.80
N ALA A 69 -1.31 3.08 -3.78
CA ALA A 69 -2.24 4.20 -3.76
C ALA A 69 -1.68 5.28 -2.84
N SER A 70 -1.58 6.50 -3.34
CA SER A 70 -1.05 7.65 -2.58
C SER A 70 -1.80 8.92 -2.94
N ARG A 71 -2.07 9.77 -1.95
CA ARG A 71 -2.53 11.15 -2.18
C ARG A 71 -2.78 11.94 -0.88
N ASN A 72 -3.36 13.14 -1.03
CA ASN A 72 -3.71 14.11 -0.02
C ASN A 72 -5.23 14.24 0.19
N TYR A 73 -5.60 14.89 1.30
CA TYR A 73 -6.98 15.19 1.68
C TYR A 73 -7.28 16.68 1.52
N LYS A 74 -8.50 17.02 1.10
CA LYS A 74 -9.04 18.38 1.20
C LYS A 74 -10.33 18.36 2.00
N GLN A 75 -10.40 19.16 3.06
CA GLN A 75 -11.67 19.38 3.77
C GLN A 75 -12.44 20.49 3.05
N ASN A 76 -13.72 20.27 2.79
CA ASN A 76 -14.66 21.25 2.30
C ASN A 76 -15.93 21.18 3.15
N ASN A 77 -16.07 22.11 4.10
CA ASN A 77 -17.11 22.14 5.12
C ASN A 77 -17.19 20.80 5.88
N GLU A 78 -18.31 20.09 5.77
CA GLU A 78 -18.56 18.81 6.42
C GLU A 78 -18.01 17.61 5.63
N ASN A 79 -17.50 17.84 4.43
CA ASN A 79 -17.02 16.80 3.53
C ASN A 79 -15.51 16.75 3.45
N ILE A 80 -14.96 15.54 3.38
CA ILE A 80 -13.61 15.30 2.91
C ILE A 80 -13.65 14.94 1.42
N ILE A 81 -12.81 15.58 0.64
CA ILE A 81 -12.49 15.23 -0.73
C ILE A 81 -11.19 14.45 -0.70
N ILE A 82 -11.31 13.16 -0.96
CA ILE A 82 -10.20 12.24 -1.10
C ILE A 82 -9.88 12.19 -2.58
N GLU A 83 -8.77 12.80 -2.84
CA GLU A 83 -8.12 12.70 -4.10
C GLU A 83 -7.32 11.36 -4.01
N THR A 84 -7.42 10.37 -4.91
CA THR A 84 -6.52 9.17 -4.97
C THR A 84 -5.76 9.01 -6.30
N GLU A 85 -4.45 8.76 -6.25
CA GLU A 85 -3.61 8.30 -7.38
C GLU A 85 -3.24 6.84 -7.17
N ILE A 86 -3.31 6.03 -8.24
CA ILE A 86 -3.01 4.59 -8.19
C ILE A 86 -1.88 4.32 -9.19
N ASN A 87 -0.72 3.98 -8.67
CA ASN A 87 0.43 3.57 -9.45
C ASN A 87 0.48 2.05 -9.53
N GLY A 88 -0.02 1.49 -10.64
CA GLY A 88 -0.19 0.04 -10.84
C GLY A 88 1.08 -0.73 -11.20
N PHE A 89 2.15 -0.05 -11.60
CA PHE A 89 3.42 -0.66 -12.05
C PHE A 89 4.58 -0.15 -11.21
N ASN A 90 4.92 -0.85 -10.12
CA ASN A 90 6.17 -0.61 -9.41
C ASN A 90 6.87 -1.93 -9.11
N GLY A 91 7.64 -2.44 -10.08
CA GLY A 91 8.54 -3.58 -9.89
C GLY A 91 8.03 -4.93 -10.41
N MET A 92 7.93 -5.08 -11.74
CA MET A 92 8.15 -6.40 -12.33
C MET A 92 9.64 -6.72 -12.16
N ILE A 93 9.97 -7.61 -11.24
CA ILE A 93 11.24 -8.34 -11.33
C ILE A 93 10.95 -9.44 -12.34
N ILE A 94 11.51 -9.32 -13.55
CA ILE A 94 11.60 -10.47 -14.46
C ILE A 94 12.53 -11.46 -13.74
N PRO A 95 12.08 -12.65 -13.33
CA PRO A 95 13.00 -13.65 -12.81
C PRO A 95 13.93 -14.04 -13.95
N VAL A 96 15.15 -13.51 -13.97
CA VAL A 96 16.20 -13.99 -14.87
C VAL A 96 16.63 -15.35 -14.33
N LEU A 97 16.15 -16.40 -14.97
CA LEU A 97 16.56 -17.77 -14.69
C LEU A 97 17.99 -17.95 -15.25
N PHE A 98 19.02 -17.74 -14.45
CA PHE A 98 20.37 -18.16 -14.81
C PHE A 98 20.46 -19.68 -14.70
N ARG A 99 20.34 -20.37 -15.84
CA ARG A 99 20.72 -21.77 -15.97
C ARG A 99 22.25 -21.84 -15.99
N ILE A 100 22.87 -22.19 -14.87
CA ILE A 100 24.28 -22.56 -14.85
C ILE A 100 24.36 -23.94 -15.51
N ASN A 101 24.76 -23.97 -16.77
CA ASN A 101 25.20 -25.21 -17.40
C ASN A 101 26.61 -25.47 -16.88
N HIS A 102 26.77 -26.47 -16.01
CA HIS A 102 28.09 -27.08 -15.81
C HIS A 102 28.45 -27.81 -17.10
N ALA A 103 29.45 -27.29 -17.82
CA ALA A 103 30.14 -28.00 -18.88
C ALA A 103 31.49 -28.48 -18.34
N HIS A 104 31.69 -29.80 -18.44
CA HIS A 104 32.86 -30.63 -18.15
C HIS A 104 33.23 -30.89 -16.69
#